data_AF-A0A955I3B9-F1
#
_entry.id   AF-A0A955I3B9-F1
#
_cell.length_a   1.000
_cell.length_b   1.000
_cell.length_c   1.000
_cell.angle_alpha   90.00
_cell.angle_beta   90.00
_cell.angle_gamma   90.00
#
_symmetry.space_group_name_H-M   'P 1'
#
loop_
_entity.id
_entity.type
_entity.pdbx_description
1 polymer ?
#
loop_
_entity_poly.entity_id
_entity_poly.type
_entity_poly.pdbx_seq_one_letter_code
_entity_poly.pdbx_strand_id
1 'polypeptide(L)'
;MRPQGYITDVYMDKMKRVETQFLMFINILGITALAVYSFLNLTQGDQADGFIELLFAFALLVSTIHLITTNKTNITRLTGSIVLTALVMNNTLSGGFANQGMMWSYIFPGMIFFLIGSRNGLYLSLILFSLLATILSLQSIGLISTPFTSSQLVSHYASMALITVMIYIYQRNNERNYSLTGELNRRLIATNRELGKQSEQYMKAQKKLYKFTQNVEKQRTDMQKMQSELLQLRTKIDSIFTGRSGGKRSTVSKNEKGSTKK
;
A
#
# COMPACT_ATOMS: atom_id res chain seq x y z
N MET A 1 3.06 -15.57 19.60
CA MET A 1 2.35 -14.92 18.47
C MET A 1 2.16 -13.46 18.83
N ARG A 2 2.74 -12.51 18.09
CA ARG A 2 2.48 -11.08 18.32
C ARG A 2 1.09 -10.73 17.76
N PRO A 3 0.27 -9.93 18.45
CA PRO A 3 -1.07 -9.57 17.98
C PRO A 3 -1.00 -8.80 16.65
N GLN A 4 -1.78 -9.28 15.67
CA GLN A 4 -1.72 -8.88 14.26
C GLN A 4 -2.17 -7.43 14.00
N GLY A 5 -2.78 -6.76 14.98
CA GLY A 5 -3.13 -5.33 14.92
C GLY A 5 -1.91 -4.40 14.83
N TYR A 6 -0.74 -4.85 15.29
CA TYR A 6 0.49 -4.04 15.24
C TYR A 6 0.95 -3.74 13.80
N ILE A 7 0.68 -4.63 12.84
CA ILE A 7 1.15 -4.45 11.46
C ILE A 7 0.34 -3.37 10.75
N THR A 8 -0.99 -3.37 10.91
CA THR A 8 -1.86 -2.36 10.28
C THR A 8 -1.55 -0.95 10.77
N ASP A 9 -1.27 -0.79 12.07
CA ASP A 9 -1.01 0.53 12.66
C ASP A 9 0.31 1.12 12.15
N VAL A 10 1.36 0.29 11.99
CA VAL A 10 2.66 0.72 11.46
C VAL A 10 2.56 1.15 10.00
N TYR A 11 1.80 0.43 9.16
CA TYR A 11 1.62 0.83 7.75
C TYR A 11 0.80 2.11 7.61
N MET A 12 -0.26 2.28 8.42
CA MET A 12 -1.09 3.48 8.40
C MET A 12 -0.31 4.71 8.86
N ASP A 13 0.53 4.58 9.89
CA ASP A 13 1.42 5.66 10.33
C ASP A 13 2.44 6.03 9.24
N LYS A 14 3.05 5.04 8.60
CA LYS A 14 4.00 5.29 7.50
C LYS A 14 3.34 6.03 6.33
N MET A 15 2.13 5.67 5.93
CA MET A 15 1.42 6.36 4.85
C MET A 15 1.09 7.81 5.20
N LYS A 16 0.61 8.06 6.43
CA LYS A 16 0.34 9.44 6.91
C LYS A 16 1.59 10.30 6.92
N ARG A 17 2.74 9.75 7.31
CA ARG A 17 4.03 10.47 7.27
C ARG A 17 4.43 10.82 5.84
N VAL A 18 4.31 9.89 4.90
CA VAL A 18 4.63 10.14 3.48
C VAL A 18 3.71 11.23 2.90
N GLU A 19 2.41 11.17 3.19
CA GLU A 19 1.45 12.21 2.80
C GLU A 19 1.84 13.59 3.34
N THR A 20 2.17 13.66 4.63
CA THR A 20 2.56 14.90 5.30
C THR A 20 3.86 15.46 4.72
N GLN A 21 4.87 14.61 4.50
CA GLN A 21 6.13 14.98 3.86
C GLN A 21 5.94 15.55 2.46
N PHE A 22 5.05 14.92 1.68
CA PHE A 22 4.74 15.38 0.33
C PHE A 22 4.02 16.73 0.33
N LEU A 23 3.04 16.94 1.22
CA LEU A 23 2.38 18.23 1.38
C LEU A 23 3.35 19.33 1.83
N MET A 24 4.25 19.04 2.76
CA MET A 24 5.31 19.99 3.16
C MET A 24 6.21 20.35 1.98
N PHE A 25 6.65 19.34 1.21
CA PHE A 25 7.50 19.57 0.04
C PHE A 25 6.83 20.49 -0.98
N ILE A 26 5.56 20.23 -1.32
CA ILE A 26 4.78 21.08 -2.23
C ILE A 26 4.65 22.49 -1.68
N ASN A 27 4.31 22.66 -0.40
CA ASN A 27 4.13 23.99 0.17
C ASN A 27 5.44 24.77 0.18
N ILE A 28 6.57 24.14 0.55
CA ILE A 28 7.89 24.79 0.53
C ILE A 28 8.24 25.23 -0.89
N LEU A 29 8.00 24.37 -1.89
CA LEU A 29 8.21 24.71 -3.29
C LEU A 29 7.33 25.90 -3.72
N GLY A 30 6.05 25.89 -3.34
CA GLY A 30 5.10 26.96 -3.62
C GLY A 30 5.48 28.29 -2.95
N ILE A 31 5.86 28.26 -1.68
CA ILE A 31 6.35 29.43 -0.93
C ILE A 31 7.59 30.01 -1.62
N THR A 32 8.54 29.15 -2.00
CA THR A 32 9.77 29.58 -2.67
C THR A 32 9.47 30.22 -4.02
N ALA A 33 8.63 29.60 -4.84
CA ALA A 33 8.23 30.14 -6.14
C ALA A 33 7.51 31.49 -6.00
N LEU A 34 6.52 31.58 -5.10
CA LEU A 34 5.77 32.82 -4.85
C LEU A 34 6.64 33.94 -4.28
N ALA A 35 7.62 33.62 -3.41
CA ALA A 35 8.56 34.61 -2.90
C ALA A 35 9.45 35.18 -4.01
N VAL A 36 9.90 34.32 -4.94
CA VAL A 36 10.69 34.76 -6.10
C VAL A 36 9.86 35.63 -7.03
N TYR A 37 8.63 35.21 -7.38
CA TYR A 37 7.75 36.01 -8.24
C TYR A 37 7.36 37.35 -7.59
N SER A 38 7.06 37.32 -6.29
CA SER A 38 6.73 38.53 -5.53
C SER A 38 7.89 39.52 -5.59
N PHE A 39 9.12 39.07 -5.35
CA PHE A 39 10.30 39.91 -5.46
C PHE A 39 10.47 40.47 -6.88
N LEU A 40 10.31 39.64 -7.91
CA LEU A 40 10.42 40.07 -9.31
C LEU A 40 9.37 41.13 -9.67
N ASN A 41 8.10 40.93 -9.32
CA ASN A 41 7.01 41.89 -9.56
C ASN A 41 7.25 43.22 -8.84
N LEU A 42 7.70 43.17 -7.58
CA LEU A 42 8.07 44.37 -6.82
C LEU A 42 9.22 45.15 -7.49
N THR A 43 10.21 44.47 -8.07
CA THR A 43 11.32 45.14 -8.77
C THR A 43 10.93 45.72 -10.13
N GLN A 44 9.87 45.22 -10.77
CA GLN A 44 9.36 45.72 -12.05
C GLN A 44 8.33 46.85 -11.88
N GLY A 45 8.00 47.21 -10.63
CA GLY A 45 7.03 48.26 -10.32
C GLY A 45 5.58 47.78 -10.24
N ASP A 46 5.32 46.50 -10.48
CA ASP A 46 3.98 45.91 -10.31
C ASP A 46 3.75 45.53 -8.84
N GLN A 47 3.50 46.56 -8.03
CA GLN A 47 3.42 46.41 -6.58
C GLN A 47 2.21 45.56 -6.16
N ALA A 48 1.09 45.65 -6.88
CA ALA A 48 -0.14 44.97 -6.52
C ALA A 48 0.03 43.44 -6.60
N ASP A 49 0.52 42.93 -7.73
CA ASP A 49 0.78 41.51 -7.91
C ASP A 49 1.84 41.00 -6.93
N GLY A 50 2.91 41.79 -6.73
CA GLY A 50 3.96 41.47 -5.77
C GLY A 50 3.44 41.26 -4.34
N PHE A 51 2.55 42.13 -3.85
CA PHE A 51 1.96 41.99 -2.52
C PHE A 51 0.94 40.85 -2.42
N ILE A 52 0.15 40.60 -3.47
CA ILE A 52 -0.82 39.49 -3.51
C ILE A 52 -0.07 38.14 -3.44
N GLU A 53 0.99 37.98 -4.22
CA GLU A 53 1.82 36.77 -4.20
C GLU A 53 2.52 36.57 -2.85
N LEU A 54 2.99 37.65 -2.23
CA LEU A 54 3.58 37.60 -0.89
C LEU A 54 2.55 37.17 0.16
N LEU A 55 1.31 37.67 0.06
CA LEU A 55 0.20 37.27 0.94
C LEU A 55 -0.11 35.78 0.78
N PHE A 56 -0.12 35.27 -0.45
CA PHE A 56 -0.31 33.84 -0.72
C PHE A 56 0.85 32.99 -0.18
N ALA A 57 2.10 33.44 -0.34
CA ALA A 57 3.26 32.78 0.24
C ALA A 57 3.16 32.72 1.77
N PHE A 58 2.74 33.82 2.40
CA PHE A 58 2.52 33.88 3.83
C PHE A 58 1.39 32.95 4.29
N ALA A 59 0.28 32.88 3.56
CA ALA A 59 -0.81 31.94 3.85
C ALA A 59 -0.35 30.47 3.79
N LEU A 60 0.46 30.10 2.79
CA LEU A 60 1.06 28.77 2.70
C LEU A 60 2.08 28.52 3.82
N LEU A 61 2.83 29.53 4.25
CA LEU A 61 3.77 29.42 5.36
C LEU A 61 3.03 29.12 6.68
N VAL A 62 1.98 29.91 6.99
CA VAL A 62 1.14 29.68 8.18
C VAL A 62 0.50 28.30 8.13
N SER A 63 -0.01 27.89 6.96
CA SER A 63 -0.56 26.56 6.73
C SER A 63 0.47 25.44 6.96
N THR A 64 1.72 25.66 6.55
CA THR A 64 2.82 24.70 6.75
C THR A 64 3.22 24.61 8.23
N ILE A 65 3.29 25.73 8.94
CA ILE A 65 3.52 25.74 10.39
C ILE A 65 2.39 25.01 11.12
N HIS A 66 1.14 25.22 10.70
CA HIS A 66 -0.01 24.49 11.22
C HIS A 66 0.08 22.98 10.95
N LEU A 67 0.53 22.58 9.76
CA LEU A 67 0.76 21.17 9.43
C LEU A 67 1.80 20.52 10.34
N ILE A 68 2.94 21.19 10.54
CA ILE A 68 4.04 20.68 11.37
C ILE A 68 3.61 20.54 12.83
N THR A 69 2.86 21.51 13.35
CA THR A 69 2.46 21.55 14.77
C THR A 69 1.30 20.61 15.10
N THR A 70 0.33 20.45 14.19
CA THR A 70 -0.89 19.67 14.48
C THR A 70 -0.97 18.33 13.77
N ASN A 71 -0.15 18.11 12.74
CA ASN A 71 -0.19 16.95 11.85
C ASN A 71 -1.57 16.74 11.17
N LYS A 72 -2.38 17.81 11.06
CA LYS A 72 -3.70 17.80 10.42
C LYS A 72 -3.58 18.24 8.96
N THR A 73 -3.72 17.29 8.03
CA THR A 73 -3.57 17.56 6.59
C THR A 73 -4.77 18.31 5.98
N ASN A 74 -5.96 18.20 6.57
CA ASN A 74 -7.20 18.75 5.99
C ASN A 74 -7.17 20.28 5.81
N ILE A 75 -6.75 21.02 6.84
CA ILE A 75 -6.67 22.49 6.77
C ILE A 75 -5.64 22.89 5.73
N THR A 76 -4.48 22.22 5.73
CA THR A 76 -3.40 22.49 4.79
C THR A 76 -3.82 22.29 3.34
N ARG A 77 -4.54 21.19 3.06
CA ARG A 77 -5.11 20.90 1.74
C ARG A 77 -6.09 21.99 1.31
N LEU A 78 -7.01 22.38 2.19
CA LEU A 78 -8.00 23.41 1.91
C LEU A 78 -7.33 24.76 1.62
N THR A 79 -6.40 25.20 2.47
CA THR A 79 -5.65 26.45 2.25
C THR A 79 -4.88 26.41 0.94
N GLY A 80 -4.17 25.31 0.65
CA GLY A 80 -3.45 25.14 -0.61
C GLY A 80 -4.38 25.21 -1.83
N SER A 81 -5.54 24.58 -1.77
CA SER A 81 -6.56 24.66 -2.83
C SER A 81 -7.08 26.08 -3.04
N ILE A 82 -7.40 26.81 -1.96
CA ILE A 82 -7.88 28.20 -2.04
C ILE A 82 -6.82 29.11 -2.63
N VAL A 83 -5.57 29.03 -2.13
CA VAL A 83 -4.45 29.83 -2.63
C VAL A 83 -4.22 29.56 -4.11
N LEU A 84 -4.24 28.30 -4.52
CA LEU A 84 -4.03 27.92 -5.91
C LEU A 84 -5.15 28.44 -6.83
N THR A 85 -6.42 28.33 -6.41
CA THR A 85 -7.55 28.92 -7.16
C THR A 85 -7.43 30.44 -7.27
N ALA A 86 -7.11 31.11 -6.16
CA ALA A 86 -6.95 32.57 -6.13
C ALA A 86 -5.77 33.04 -6.99
N LEU A 87 -4.67 32.29 -7.00
CA LEU A 87 -3.51 32.56 -7.85
C LEU A 87 -3.85 32.45 -9.34
N VAL A 88 -4.59 31.42 -9.74
CA VAL A 88 -5.07 31.30 -11.14
C VAL A 88 -5.95 32.48 -11.52
N MET A 89 -6.82 32.94 -10.62
CA MET A 89 -7.64 34.14 -10.87
C MET A 89 -6.79 35.38 -11.03
N ASN A 90 -5.86 35.61 -10.11
CA ASN A 90 -4.97 36.78 -10.15
C ASN A 90 -4.20 36.83 -11.46
N ASN A 91 -3.54 35.72 -11.81
CA ASN A 91 -2.75 35.60 -13.03
C ASN A 91 -3.56 35.77 -14.31
N THR A 92 -4.84 35.40 -14.30
CA THR A 92 -5.75 35.59 -15.44
C THR A 92 -6.12 37.07 -15.61
N LEU A 93 -6.30 37.79 -14.49
CA LEU A 93 -6.70 39.19 -14.51
C LEU A 93 -5.51 40.13 -14.78
N SER A 94 -4.39 39.92 -14.09
CA SER A 94 -3.21 40.78 -14.20
C SER A 94 -2.28 40.42 -15.36
N GLY A 95 -2.36 39.18 -15.85
CA GLY A 95 -1.39 38.62 -16.79
C GLY A 95 -0.20 37.96 -16.09
N GLY A 96 0.00 38.23 -14.81
CA GLY A 96 1.17 37.81 -14.04
C GLY A 96 2.49 38.31 -14.63
N PHE A 97 3.60 37.79 -14.10
CA PHE A 97 4.93 38.19 -14.53
C PHE A 97 5.13 38.00 -16.05
N ALA A 98 5.44 39.10 -16.74
CA ALA A 98 5.67 39.14 -18.18
C ALA A 98 4.54 38.52 -19.04
N ASN A 99 3.27 38.64 -18.61
CA ASN A 99 2.10 38.06 -19.28
C ASN A 99 2.12 36.52 -19.38
N GLN A 100 2.90 35.84 -18.53
CA GLN A 100 3.02 34.37 -18.52
C GLN A 100 2.12 33.71 -17.46
N GLY A 101 1.29 34.48 -16.77
CA GLY A 101 0.41 34.00 -15.70
C GLY A 101 -0.50 32.84 -16.12
N MET A 102 -0.97 32.84 -17.37
CA MET A 102 -1.74 31.73 -17.95
C MET A 102 -0.99 30.40 -17.98
N MET A 103 0.33 30.40 -18.18
CA MET A 103 1.08 29.15 -18.24
C MET A 103 1.07 28.43 -16.89
N TRP A 104 1.07 29.18 -15.79
CA TRP A 104 1.06 28.65 -14.44
C TRP A 104 -0.27 27.98 -14.07
N SER A 105 -1.38 28.34 -14.74
CA SER A 105 -2.68 27.72 -14.48
C SER A 105 -2.74 26.25 -14.91
N TYR A 106 -1.87 25.79 -15.82
CA TYR A 106 -1.84 24.38 -16.25
C TYR A 106 -1.43 23.42 -15.14
N ILE A 107 -0.77 23.92 -14.08
CA ILE A 107 -0.43 23.14 -12.90
C ILE A 107 -1.69 22.89 -12.03
N PHE A 108 -2.71 23.75 -12.16
CA PHE A 108 -3.91 23.72 -11.31
C PHE A 108 -4.60 22.36 -11.27
N PRO A 109 -4.95 21.70 -12.40
CA PRO A 109 -5.75 20.49 -12.33
C PRO A 109 -4.99 19.35 -11.65
N GLY A 110 -3.69 19.20 -11.95
CA GLY A 110 -2.83 18.20 -11.29
C GLY A 110 -2.80 18.38 -9.78
N MET A 111 -2.57 19.62 -9.34
CA MET A 111 -2.47 19.94 -7.92
C MET A 111 -3.81 19.85 -7.18
N ILE A 112 -4.91 20.29 -7.78
CA ILE A 112 -6.21 20.28 -7.11
C ILE A 112 -6.71 18.85 -6.88
N PHE A 113 -6.58 17.98 -7.88
CA PHE A 113 -6.97 16.58 -7.74
C PHE A 113 -6.07 15.83 -6.77
N PHE A 114 -4.79 16.19 -6.71
CA PHE A 114 -3.87 15.65 -5.71
C PHE A 114 -4.25 16.09 -4.29
N LEU A 115 -4.51 17.38 -4.07
CA LEU A 115 -4.72 17.94 -2.73
C LEU A 115 -6.02 17.46 -2.08
N ILE A 116 -7.13 17.44 -2.82
CA ILE A 116 -8.47 17.20 -2.25
C ILE A 116 -9.19 15.96 -2.82
N GLY A 117 -8.55 15.23 -3.73
CA GLY A 117 -9.07 14.01 -4.34
C GLY A 117 -9.95 14.24 -5.56
N SER A 118 -10.35 13.15 -6.24
CA SER A 118 -11.08 13.21 -7.52
C SER A 118 -12.42 13.95 -7.44
N ARG A 119 -13.22 13.68 -6.41
CA ARG A 119 -14.58 14.25 -6.26
C ARG A 119 -14.54 15.75 -5.95
N ASN A 120 -13.82 16.12 -4.89
CA ASN A 120 -13.75 17.52 -4.47
C ASN A 120 -12.94 18.36 -5.47
N GLY A 121 -11.91 17.77 -6.08
CA GLY A 121 -11.14 18.40 -7.15
C GLY A 121 -12.00 18.74 -8.37
N LEU A 122 -12.97 17.87 -8.72
CA LEU A 122 -13.90 18.13 -9.81
C LEU A 122 -14.83 19.31 -9.47
N TYR A 123 -15.38 19.34 -8.25
CA TYR A 123 -16.21 20.47 -7.81
C TYR A 123 -15.47 21.80 -7.84
N LEU A 124 -14.24 21.86 -7.33
CA LEU A 124 -13.43 23.09 -7.40
C LEU A 124 -13.04 23.45 -8.84
N SER A 125 -12.79 22.47 -9.70
CA SER A 125 -12.52 22.73 -11.12
C SER A 125 -13.73 23.33 -11.82
N LEU A 126 -14.95 22.84 -11.54
CA LEU A 126 -16.19 23.42 -12.07
C LEU A 126 -16.40 24.85 -11.58
N ILE A 127 -16.14 25.12 -10.29
CA ILE A 127 -16.19 26.48 -9.73
C ILE A 127 -15.19 27.38 -10.45
N LEU A 128 -13.95 26.93 -10.64
CA LEU A 128 -12.92 27.65 -11.38
C LEU A 128 -13.40 27.97 -12.80
N PHE A 129 -13.87 26.98 -13.57
CA PHE A 129 -14.36 27.22 -14.94
C PHE A 129 -15.55 28.18 -14.98
N SER A 130 -16.46 28.13 -14.00
CA SER A 130 -17.57 29.08 -13.90
C SER A 130 -17.07 30.51 -13.70
N LEU A 131 -16.06 30.70 -12.86
CA LEU A 131 -15.46 32.01 -12.61
C LEU A 131 -14.66 32.51 -13.82
N LEU A 132 -13.94 31.63 -14.52
CA LEU A 132 -13.25 31.97 -15.78
C LEU A 132 -14.23 32.36 -16.90
N ALA A 133 -15.36 31.67 -17.00
CA ALA A 133 -16.45 32.02 -17.92
C ALA A 133 -17.07 33.39 -17.58
N THR A 134 -17.14 33.73 -16.28
CA THR A 134 -17.59 35.04 -15.81
C THR A 134 -16.61 36.14 -16.24
N ILE A 135 -15.29 35.93 -16.10
CA ILE A 135 -14.26 36.85 -16.59
C ILE A 135 -14.41 37.08 -18.10
N LEU A 136 -14.55 36.02 -18.90
CA LEU A 136 -14.70 36.14 -20.34
C LEU A 136 -15.96 36.96 -20.72
N SER A 137 -17.05 36.74 -20.00
CA SER A 137 -18.32 37.46 -20.21
C SER A 137 -18.19 38.93 -19.84
N LEU A 138 -17.56 39.25 -18.70
CA LEU A 138 -17.30 40.62 -18.28
C LEU A 138 -16.35 41.36 -19.24
N GLN A 139 -15.36 40.66 -19.79
CA GLN A 139 -14.48 41.22 -20.81
C GLN A 139 -15.23 41.50 -22.13
N SER A 140 -16.15 40.62 -22.54
CA SER A 140 -16.92 40.82 -23.79
C SER A 140 -17.85 42.04 -23.77
N ILE A 141 -18.29 42.46 -22.59
CA ILE A 141 -19.11 43.67 -22.39
C ILE A 141 -18.27 44.90 -22.03
N GLY A 142 -16.94 44.78 -21.99
CA GLY A 142 -16.02 45.87 -21.69
C GLY A 142 -15.98 46.31 -20.23
N LEU A 143 -16.50 45.51 -19.29
CA LEU A 143 -16.47 45.84 -17.85
C LEU A 143 -15.09 45.65 -17.23
N ILE A 144 -14.31 44.70 -17.76
CA ILE A 144 -12.93 44.43 -17.33
C ILE A 144 -12.02 44.37 -18.55
N SER A 145 -10.77 44.81 -18.36
CA SER A 145 -9.71 44.64 -19.35
C SER A 145 -8.72 43.61 -18.81
N THR A 146 -8.39 42.61 -19.62
CA THR A 146 -7.32 41.65 -19.35
C THR A 146 -6.24 41.84 -20.41
N PRO A 147 -4.97 41.50 -20.14
CA PRO A 147 -3.90 41.61 -21.12
C PRO A 147 -4.02 40.60 -22.27
N PHE A 148 -5.00 39.70 -22.22
CA PHE A 148 -5.18 38.62 -23.17
C PHE A 148 -6.37 38.86 -24.10
N THR A 149 -6.25 38.39 -25.34
CA THR A 149 -7.36 38.42 -26.27
C THR A 149 -8.40 37.35 -25.90
N SER A 150 -9.66 37.59 -26.26
CA SER A 150 -10.73 36.60 -26.03
C SER A 150 -10.44 35.25 -26.69
N SER A 151 -9.76 35.25 -27.86
CA SER A 151 -9.35 34.01 -28.52
C SER A 151 -8.28 33.24 -27.73
N GLN A 152 -7.30 33.93 -27.14
CA GLN A 152 -6.30 33.32 -26.27
C GLN A 152 -6.94 32.69 -25.03
N LEU A 153 -7.85 33.41 -24.37
CA LEU A 153 -8.59 32.93 -23.20
C LEU A 153 -9.41 31.67 -23.51
N VAL A 154 -10.18 31.69 -24.61
CA VAL A 154 -11.00 30.54 -25.02
C VAL A 154 -10.14 29.31 -25.32
N SER A 155 -9.05 29.47 -26.08
CA SER A 155 -8.14 28.36 -26.38
C SER A 155 -7.46 27.81 -25.12
N HIS A 156 -7.06 28.69 -24.20
CA HIS A 156 -6.44 28.32 -22.94
C HIS A 156 -7.40 27.56 -22.02
N TYR A 157 -8.65 28.01 -21.89
CA TYR A 157 -9.64 27.33 -21.04
C TYR A 157 -10.08 26.00 -21.65
N ALA A 158 -10.19 25.92 -22.98
CA ALA A 158 -10.48 24.65 -23.66
C ALA A 158 -9.38 23.61 -23.44
N SER A 159 -8.10 24.00 -23.57
CA SER A 159 -6.97 23.09 -23.30
C SER A 159 -6.89 22.71 -21.82
N MET A 160 -7.08 23.66 -20.91
CA MET A 160 -7.12 23.40 -19.47
C MET A 160 -8.26 22.46 -19.07
N ALA A 161 -9.44 22.61 -19.68
CA ALA A 161 -10.58 21.70 -19.47
C ALA A 161 -10.25 20.29 -19.93
N LEU A 162 -9.63 20.13 -21.11
CA LEU A 162 -9.19 18.82 -21.60
C LEU A 162 -8.19 18.16 -20.62
N ILE A 163 -7.17 18.90 -20.18
CA ILE A 163 -6.19 18.41 -19.20
C ILE A 163 -6.87 18.02 -17.88
N THR A 164 -7.83 18.83 -17.42
CA THR A 164 -8.61 18.56 -16.21
C THR A 164 -9.37 17.24 -16.33
N VAL A 165 -10.02 16.98 -17.46
CA VAL A 165 -10.74 15.72 -17.71
C VAL A 165 -9.77 14.53 -17.72
N MET A 166 -8.62 14.66 -18.39
CA MET A 166 -7.61 13.59 -18.41
C MET A 166 -7.09 13.26 -17.02
N ILE A 167 -6.75 14.29 -16.23
CA ILE A 167 -6.25 14.11 -14.85
C ILE A 167 -7.35 13.56 -13.95
N TYR A 168 -8.60 13.98 -14.11
CA TYR A 168 -9.73 13.41 -13.38
C TYR A 168 -9.88 11.91 -13.63
N ILE A 169 -9.85 11.48 -14.90
CA ILE A 169 -9.95 10.05 -15.26
C ILE A 169 -8.78 9.27 -14.66
N TYR A 170 -7.56 9.80 -14.79
CA TYR A 170 -6.36 9.18 -14.23
C TYR A 170 -6.46 9.03 -12.70
N GLN A 171 -6.80 10.11 -11.99
CA GLN A 171 -6.91 10.12 -10.54
C GLN A 171 -8.03 9.19 -10.06
N ARG A 172 -9.17 9.18 -10.75
CA ARG A 172 -10.30 8.30 -10.44
C ARG A 172 -9.93 6.83 -10.59
N ASN A 173 -9.18 6.49 -11.64
CA ASN A 173 -8.69 5.13 -11.86
C ASN A 173 -7.66 4.73 -10.79
N ASN A 174 -6.75 5.64 -10.41
CA ASN A 174 -5.80 5.40 -9.33
C ASN A 174 -6.50 5.14 -7.99
N GLU A 175 -7.47 5.97 -7.60
CA GLU A 175 -8.25 5.76 -6.37
C GLU A 175 -8.95 4.38 -6.37
N ARG A 176 -9.52 3.98 -7.52
CA ARG A 176 -10.12 2.65 -7.67
C ARG A 176 -9.08 1.54 -7.52
N ASN A 177 -7.92 1.67 -8.15
CA ASN A 177 -6.84 0.69 -8.06
C ASN A 177 -6.34 0.54 -6.62
N TYR A 178 -6.13 1.64 -5.90
CA TYR A 178 -5.76 1.59 -4.48
C TYR A 178 -6.80 0.88 -3.61
N SER A 179 -8.09 1.13 -3.86
CA SER A 179 -9.16 0.43 -3.14
C SER A 179 -9.16 -1.07 -3.41
N LEU A 180 -8.92 -1.48 -4.66
CA LEU A 180 -8.85 -2.88 -5.08
C LEU A 180 -7.62 -3.58 -4.50
N THR A 181 -6.44 -2.97 -4.57
CA THR A 181 -5.22 -3.50 -3.96
C THR A 181 -5.38 -3.65 -2.45
N GLY A 182 -6.05 -2.70 -1.79
CA GLY A 182 -6.37 -2.80 -0.37
C GLY A 182 -7.32 -3.96 -0.05
N GLU A 183 -8.29 -4.25 -0.91
CA GLU A 183 -9.16 -5.42 -0.77
C GLU A 183 -8.42 -6.74 -1.01
N LEU A 184 -7.64 -6.83 -2.09
CA LEU A 184 -6.84 -8.01 -2.41
C LEU A 184 -5.83 -8.34 -1.31
N ASN A 185 -5.17 -7.32 -0.74
CA ASN A 185 -4.25 -7.51 0.38
C ASN A 185 -4.98 -8.06 1.63
N ARG A 186 -6.19 -7.56 1.92
CA ARG A 186 -7.03 -8.10 3.01
C ARG A 186 -7.41 -9.55 2.78
N ARG A 187 -7.80 -9.92 1.56
CA ARG A 187 -8.10 -11.31 1.18
C ARG A 187 -6.87 -12.20 1.32
N LEU A 188 -5.70 -11.76 0.84
CA LEU A 188 -4.45 -12.50 0.94
C LEU A 188 -4.06 -12.77 2.41
N ILE A 189 -4.20 -11.78 3.29
CA ILE A 189 -3.95 -11.94 4.72
C ILE A 189 -4.92 -12.96 5.34
N ALA A 190 -6.21 -12.93 4.95
CA ALA A 190 -7.20 -13.88 5.42
C ALA A 190 -6.89 -15.31 4.97
N THR A 191 -6.54 -15.52 3.69
CA THR A 191 -6.16 -16.83 3.15
C THR A 191 -4.88 -17.37 3.79
N ASN A 192 -3.85 -16.52 3.96
CA ASN A 192 -2.62 -16.92 4.67
C ASN A 192 -2.90 -17.35 6.11
N ARG A 193 -3.87 -16.72 6.79
CA ARG A 193 -4.29 -17.10 8.13
C ARG A 193 -4.97 -18.48 8.15
N GLU A 194 -5.80 -18.75 7.15
CA GLU A 194 -6.46 -20.06 7.00
C GLU A 194 -5.45 -21.17 6.72
N LEU A 195 -4.53 -20.95 5.78
CA LEU A 195 -3.44 -21.88 5.48
C LEU A 195 -2.55 -22.12 6.72
N GLY A 196 -2.27 -21.10 7.51
CA GLY A 196 -1.54 -21.24 8.77
C GLY A 196 -2.26 -22.17 9.77
N LYS A 197 -3.58 -22.06 9.88
CA LYS A 197 -4.40 -22.97 10.72
C LYS A 197 -4.38 -24.39 10.20
N GLN A 198 -4.52 -24.58 8.88
CA GLN A 198 -4.44 -25.90 8.26
C GLN A 198 -3.07 -26.54 8.49
N SER A 199 -1.98 -25.79 8.29
CA SER A 199 -0.61 -26.24 8.57
C SER A 199 -0.45 -26.68 10.04
N GLU A 200 -0.98 -25.91 10.99
CA GLU A 200 -0.96 -26.29 12.40
C GLU A 200 -1.74 -27.58 12.68
N GLN A 201 -2.89 -27.76 12.02
CA GLN A 201 -3.67 -29.00 12.11
C GLN A 201 -2.91 -30.20 11.53
N TYR A 202 -2.28 -30.05 10.36
CA TYR A 202 -1.44 -31.09 9.77
C TYR A 202 -0.28 -31.47 10.69
N MET A 203 0.39 -30.48 11.30
CA MET A 203 1.46 -30.73 12.28
C MET A 203 0.97 -31.50 13.51
N LYS A 204 -0.23 -31.20 14.01
CA LYS A 204 -0.84 -31.95 15.13
C LYS A 204 -1.19 -33.39 14.73
N ALA A 205 -1.74 -33.59 13.53
CA ALA A 205 -2.05 -34.91 13.00
C ALA A 205 -0.78 -35.76 12.82
N GLN A 206 0.28 -35.18 12.23
CA GLN A 206 1.57 -35.85 12.06
C GLN A 206 2.20 -36.26 13.40
N LYS A 207 2.16 -35.39 14.41
CA LYS A 207 2.64 -35.72 15.77
C LYS A 207 1.85 -36.88 16.39
N LYS A 208 0.54 -36.96 16.17
CA LYS A 208 -0.29 -38.08 16.65
C LYS A 208 0.08 -39.39 15.94
N LEU A 209 0.23 -39.36 14.62
CA LEU A 209 0.66 -40.52 13.83
C LEU A 209 2.03 -41.02 14.27
N TYR A 210 2.98 -40.13 14.49
CA TYR A 210 4.31 -40.49 14.98
C TYR A 210 4.29 -41.17 16.36
N LYS A 211 3.49 -40.64 17.30
CA LYS A 211 3.29 -41.29 18.61
C LYS A 211 2.63 -42.67 18.47
N PHE A 212 1.67 -42.79 17.55
CA PHE A 212 1.01 -44.06 17.27
C PHE A 212 1.99 -45.09 16.70
N THR A 213 2.82 -44.72 15.73
CA THR A 213 3.83 -45.63 15.16
C THR A 213 4.84 -46.08 16.23
N GLN A 214 5.29 -45.18 17.10
CA GLN A 214 6.15 -45.55 18.23
C GLN A 214 5.50 -46.53 19.20
N ASN A 215 4.20 -46.34 19.50
CA ASN A 215 3.46 -47.27 20.36
C ASN A 215 3.30 -48.65 19.71
N VAL A 216 3.03 -48.71 18.40
CA VAL A 216 2.94 -49.96 17.64
C VAL A 216 4.28 -50.67 17.60
N GLU A 217 5.39 -49.95 17.38
CA GLU A 217 6.74 -50.51 17.43
C GLU A 217 7.06 -51.08 18.81
N LYS A 218 6.74 -50.37 19.89
CA LYS A 218 6.91 -50.85 21.26
C LYS A 218 6.12 -52.14 21.51
N GLN A 219 4.84 -52.18 21.13
CA GLN A 219 4.01 -53.39 21.24
C GLN A 219 4.59 -54.57 20.46
N ARG A 220 5.13 -54.32 19.26
CA ARG A 220 5.79 -55.34 18.45
C ARG A 220 7.03 -55.90 19.16
N THR A 221 7.87 -55.04 19.74
CA THR A 221 9.05 -55.46 20.49
C THR A 221 8.68 -56.27 21.74
N ASP A 222 7.66 -55.85 22.48
CA ASP A 222 7.17 -56.58 23.66
C ASP A 222 6.62 -57.96 23.27
N MET A 223 5.90 -58.05 22.16
CA MET A 223 5.40 -59.32 21.61
C MET A 223 6.54 -60.24 21.15
N GLN A 224 7.59 -59.71 20.51
CA GLN A 224 8.78 -60.49 20.14
C GLN A 224 9.51 -61.04 21.37
N LYS A 225 9.64 -60.25 22.43
CA LYS A 225 10.21 -60.73 23.71
C LYS A 225 9.37 -61.87 24.28
N MET A 226 8.04 -61.69 24.36
CA MET A 226 7.14 -62.74 24.84
C MET A 226 7.24 -64.02 23.99
N GLN A 227 7.33 -63.92 22.67
CA GLN A 227 7.56 -65.08 21.80
C GLN A 227 8.90 -65.76 22.08
N SER A 228 9.97 -65.00 22.30
CA SER A 228 11.28 -65.55 22.64
C SER A 228 11.29 -66.24 24.00
N GLU A 229 10.59 -65.69 25.00
CA GLU A 229 10.43 -66.30 26.33
C GLU A 229 9.61 -67.59 26.26
N LEU A 230 8.54 -67.62 25.46
CA LEU A 230 7.75 -68.83 25.23
C LEU A 230 8.57 -69.92 24.53
N LEU A 231 9.42 -69.56 23.56
CA LEU A 231 10.34 -70.52 22.92
C LEU A 231 11.38 -71.06 23.91
N GLN A 232 11.92 -70.22 24.80
CA GLN A 232 12.82 -70.64 25.87
C GLN A 232 12.13 -71.56 26.88
N LEU A 233 10.89 -71.23 27.29
CA LEU A 233 10.08 -72.10 28.15
C LEU A 233 9.81 -73.45 27.48
N ARG A 234 9.44 -73.44 26.20
CA ARG A 234 9.19 -74.66 25.42
C ARG A 234 10.44 -75.53 25.33
N THR A 235 11.58 -74.96 24.93
CA THR A 235 12.86 -75.71 24.85
C THR A 235 13.28 -76.25 26.22
N LYS A 236 13.06 -75.50 27.30
CA LYS A 236 13.30 -75.96 28.67
C LYS A 236 12.40 -77.15 29.04
N ILE A 237 11.09 -77.08 28.73
CA ILE A 237 10.16 -78.20 28.92
C ILE A 237 10.59 -79.43 28.10
N ASP A 238 10.90 -79.26 26.82
CA ASP A 238 11.34 -80.35 25.95
C ASP A 238 12.63 -81.00 26.47
N SER A 239 13.57 -80.23 27.02
CA SER A 239 14.79 -80.76 27.64
C SER A 239 14.52 -81.60 28.91
N ILE A 240 13.51 -81.24 29.70
CA ILE A 240 13.07 -81.99 30.89
C ILE A 240 12.45 -83.34 30.47
N PHE A 241 11.66 -83.35 29.40
CA PHE A 241 11.01 -84.57 28.91
C PHE A 241 11.97 -85.49 28.13
N THR A 242 12.85 -84.95 27.29
CA THR A 242 13.83 -85.73 26.52
C THR A 242 14.98 -86.26 27.39
N GLY A 243 15.35 -85.57 28.47
CA GLY A 243 16.32 -86.05 29.47
C GLY A 243 15.92 -87.34 30.19
N ARG A 244 14.67 -87.81 30.04
CA ARG A 244 14.18 -89.06 30.62
C ARG A 244 14.14 -90.26 29.66
N SER A 245 14.35 -90.04 28.36
CA SER A 245 14.36 -91.09 27.33
C SER A 245 15.69 -91.10 26.59
N GLY A 246 16.72 -91.54 27.31
CA GLY A 246 18.10 -91.59 26.82
C GLY A 246 18.89 -92.75 27.42
N GLY A 247 18.26 -93.90 27.62
CA GLY A 247 18.96 -95.18 27.69
C GLY A 247 19.32 -95.65 26.27
N LYS A 248 20.62 -95.74 25.99
CA LYS A 248 21.31 -96.48 24.92
C LYS A 248 20.50 -96.84 23.64
N ARG A 249 20.84 -96.22 22.51
CA ARG A 249 21.03 -96.98 21.26
C ARG A 249 22.04 -96.33 20.34
N SER A 250 22.96 -97.17 19.87
CA SER A 250 24.12 -96.86 19.05
C SER A 250 23.77 -96.68 17.57
N THR A 251 24.70 -96.03 16.86
CA THR A 251 25.08 -96.21 15.44
C THR A 251 24.02 -95.94 14.36
N VAL A 252 24.33 -95.07 13.40
CA VAL A 252 24.80 -95.45 12.05
C VAL A 252 24.93 -94.20 11.16
N SER A 253 26.07 -94.15 10.46
CA SER A 253 26.46 -93.33 9.31
C SER A 253 25.37 -93.05 8.26
N LYS A 254 25.31 -91.81 7.72
CA LYS A 254 25.35 -91.59 6.25
C LYS A 254 25.51 -90.12 5.82
N ASN A 255 26.70 -89.88 5.27
CA ASN A 255 27.06 -89.11 4.07
C ASN A 255 25.91 -88.65 3.13
N GLU A 256 25.88 -87.37 2.74
CA GLU A 256 25.51 -86.80 1.41
C GLU A 256 25.49 -85.26 1.51
N LYS A 257 26.48 -84.50 1.01
CA LYS A 257 26.69 -84.01 -0.37
C LYS A 257 25.45 -83.46 -1.10
N GLY A 258 25.53 -82.19 -1.51
CA GLY A 258 24.74 -81.59 -2.61
C GLY A 258 24.21 -80.20 -2.25
N SER A 259 24.79 -79.11 -2.79
CA SER A 259 24.31 -78.43 -4.01
C SER A 259 22.97 -77.70 -3.77
N THR A 260 22.78 -76.40 -4.00
CA THR A 260 22.87 -75.71 -5.30
C THR A 260 22.51 -74.21 -5.11
N LYS A 261 23.11 -73.31 -5.91
CA LYS A 261 22.59 -72.06 -6.55
C LYS A 261 21.46 -71.28 -5.82
N LYS A 262 21.49 -69.96 -5.68
CA LYS A 262 21.91 -68.91 -6.63
C LYS A 262 21.91 -67.57 -5.88
#